data_AF-A0AAV1YX38-F1
#
_entry.id   AF-A0AAV1YX38-F1
#
_cell.length_a   1.000
_cell.length_b   1.000
_cell.length_c   1.000
_cell.angle_alpha   90.00
_cell.angle_beta   90.00
_cell.angle_gamma   90.00
#
_symmetry.space_group_name_H-M   'P 1'
#
loop_
_entity.id
_entity.type
_entity.pdbx_description
1 polymer ?
#
loop_
_entity_poly.entity_id
_entity_poly.type
_entity_poly.pdbx_seq_one_letter_code
_entity_poly.pdbx_strand_id
1 'polypeptide(L)'
;MEVFHCEVEADKKLPPWKGPCSSPEKPKILEACKRVLAAWAMGALPFTYPEEAGLPIGGPEFSRYVMLEVHYNNPELKEGVIDSSGIKLTYTPSLREYDAGVMELGLEYTNKMAIPPHQADFKLTGYCVAECTRVGLPAKGIVIFGSQLHTHLTGTKVYTKHIRGSAELPELNRDNHYSTHFQEIRRLKRQVRILPGDSLLTTCHYSTMDRENITLGGYAISEEMCVNYVHYYPKSDLEVCKSSIDTKVLGSYFRYMKQYNDEATSESKGVDENYQSIHWSQANADFLYHLYSSAPLSMQCNQSSGDRFPGYWNGTPKTEILYPLPPQKRRCTSAGAGKSYIDAEEEEGEE
;
A
#
# COMPACT_ATOMS: atom_id res chain seq x y z
N MET A 1 15.33 -3.08 -0.33
CA MET A 1 16.01 -4.38 -0.18
C MET A 1 14.97 -5.41 0.16
N GLU A 2 14.97 -6.55 -0.50
CA GLU A 2 14.00 -7.62 -0.29
C GLU A 2 14.72 -8.96 -0.24
N VAL A 3 14.28 -9.84 0.66
CA VAL A 3 14.78 -11.21 0.78
C VAL A 3 13.65 -12.13 0.39
N PHE A 4 13.86 -12.92 -0.66
CA PHE A 4 12.91 -13.88 -1.18
C PHE A 4 13.36 -15.31 -0.85
N HIS A 5 12.43 -16.18 -0.49
CA HIS A 5 12.62 -17.62 -0.46
C HIS A 5 12.39 -18.22 -1.85
N CYS A 6 13.20 -19.21 -2.19
CA CYS A 6 13.09 -19.96 -3.44
C CYS A 6 12.16 -21.16 -3.29
N GLU A 7 11.01 -21.11 -3.94
CA GLU A 7 9.98 -22.15 -3.87
C GLU A 7 10.29 -23.30 -4.82
N VAL A 8 11.28 -24.11 -4.43
CA VAL A 8 11.72 -25.33 -5.11
C VAL A 8 11.74 -26.50 -4.14
N GLU A 9 11.80 -27.72 -4.66
CA GLU A 9 11.95 -28.94 -3.83
C GLU A 9 13.17 -28.82 -2.89
N ALA A 10 13.06 -29.38 -1.69
CA ALA A 10 14.01 -29.15 -0.61
C ALA A 10 15.44 -29.67 -0.90
N ASP A 11 15.55 -30.71 -1.73
CA ASP A 11 16.81 -31.31 -2.17
C ASP A 11 17.39 -30.64 -3.43
N LYS A 12 16.62 -29.75 -4.07
CA LYS A 12 17.04 -29.03 -5.27
C LYS A 12 18.18 -28.07 -4.95
N LYS A 13 19.30 -28.23 -5.65
CA LYS A 13 20.43 -27.30 -5.59
C LYS A 13 20.25 -26.18 -6.62
N LEU A 14 20.29 -24.93 -6.16
CA LEU A 14 20.24 -23.75 -7.03
C LEU A 14 21.65 -23.24 -7.34
N PRO A 15 21.88 -22.72 -8.57
CA PRO A 15 23.16 -22.12 -8.93
C PRO A 15 23.39 -20.82 -8.14
N PRO A 16 24.65 -20.50 -7.78
CA PRO A 16 24.95 -19.20 -7.20
C PRO A 16 24.72 -18.09 -8.22
N TRP A 17 24.26 -16.94 -7.77
CA TRP A 17 24.04 -15.77 -8.62
C TRP A 17 24.39 -14.49 -7.87
N LYS A 18 25.10 -13.60 -8.56
CA LYS A 18 25.34 -12.21 -8.15
C LYS A 18 25.41 -11.36 -9.41
N GLY A 19 24.40 -10.52 -9.62
CA GLY A 19 24.32 -9.66 -10.80
C GLY A 19 22.97 -8.95 -10.90
N PRO A 20 22.77 -8.13 -11.94
CA PRO A 20 21.53 -7.40 -12.16
C PRO A 20 20.31 -8.34 -12.24
N CYS A 21 19.19 -7.97 -11.61
CA CYS A 21 17.97 -8.79 -11.60
C CYS A 21 17.42 -9.08 -13.01
N SER A 22 17.60 -8.13 -13.93
CA SER A 22 17.16 -8.19 -15.33
C SER A 22 18.20 -8.77 -16.29
N SER A 23 19.34 -9.25 -15.80
CA SER A 23 20.37 -9.81 -16.67
C SER A 23 19.86 -11.07 -17.39
N PRO A 24 20.02 -11.18 -18.72
CA PRO A 24 19.68 -12.40 -19.45
C PRO A 24 20.52 -13.61 -19.03
N GLU A 25 21.65 -13.38 -18.35
CA GLU A 25 22.52 -14.43 -17.81
C GLU A 25 22.00 -15.00 -16.49
N LYS A 26 21.00 -14.36 -15.86
CA LYS A 26 20.39 -14.87 -14.63
C LYS A 26 19.79 -16.25 -14.90
N PRO A 27 20.18 -17.30 -14.15
CA PRO A 27 19.62 -18.62 -14.33
C PRO A 27 18.09 -18.59 -14.13
N LYS A 28 17.33 -19.04 -15.14
CA LYS A 28 15.86 -19.03 -15.13
C LYS A 28 15.24 -19.71 -13.91
N ILE A 29 15.89 -20.74 -13.36
CA ILE A 29 15.42 -21.41 -12.14
C ILE A 29 15.30 -20.47 -10.92
N LEU A 30 16.04 -19.35 -10.90
CA LEU A 30 15.97 -18.36 -9.82
C LEU A 30 14.72 -17.48 -9.90
N GLU A 31 13.92 -17.58 -10.97
CA GLU A 31 12.58 -16.99 -11.01
C GLU A 31 11.62 -17.64 -10.00
N ALA A 32 11.96 -18.83 -9.49
CA ALA A 32 11.24 -19.47 -8.37
C ALA A 32 11.47 -18.76 -7.02
N CYS A 33 12.44 -17.84 -6.93
CA CYS A 33 12.70 -17.03 -5.73
C CYS A 33 11.77 -15.81 -5.70
N LYS A 34 10.54 -16.04 -5.25
CA LYS A 34 9.45 -15.05 -5.31
C LYS A 34 8.69 -14.86 -4.00
N ARG A 35 8.84 -15.77 -3.04
CA ARG A 35 8.15 -15.67 -1.74
C ARG A 35 8.88 -14.68 -0.83
N VAL A 36 8.27 -13.55 -0.50
CA VAL A 36 8.90 -12.53 0.35
C VAL A 36 9.07 -13.03 1.78
N LEU A 37 10.29 -12.96 2.32
CA LEU A 37 10.62 -13.21 3.72
C LEU A 37 10.81 -11.92 4.52
N ALA A 38 11.47 -10.93 3.92
CA ALA A 38 11.70 -9.64 4.53
C ALA A 38 11.80 -8.55 3.46
N ALA A 39 11.32 -7.36 3.79
CA ALA A 39 11.46 -6.18 2.97
C ALA A 39 11.95 -5.02 3.83
N TRP A 40 12.74 -4.14 3.22
CA TRP A 40 13.25 -2.92 3.82
C TRP A 40 13.20 -1.80 2.79
N ALA A 41 12.66 -0.65 3.22
CA ALA A 41 12.64 0.60 2.47
C ALA A 41 13.29 1.71 3.29
N MET A 42 13.64 2.83 2.65
CA MET A 42 14.28 3.98 3.30
C MET A 42 13.48 4.43 4.52
N GLY A 43 14.17 4.59 5.65
CA GLY A 43 13.57 4.99 6.93
C GLY A 43 13.08 3.84 7.80
N ALA A 44 12.97 2.62 7.30
CA ALA A 44 12.53 1.48 8.09
C ALA A 44 13.56 1.09 9.18
N LEU A 45 13.10 1.06 10.42
CA LEU A 45 13.82 0.53 11.57
C LEU A 45 13.62 -1.00 11.69
N PRO A 46 14.34 -1.68 12.61
CA PRO A 46 14.11 -3.10 12.86
C PRO A 46 12.64 -3.40 13.17
N PHE A 47 12.09 -4.41 12.51
CA PHE A 47 10.72 -4.85 12.74
C PHE A 47 10.71 -6.12 13.60
N THR A 48 10.09 -6.04 14.78
CA THR A 48 9.99 -7.16 15.71
C THR A 48 8.58 -7.75 15.68
N TYR A 49 8.50 -9.05 15.42
CA TYR A 49 7.26 -9.81 15.46
C TYR A 49 6.72 -9.91 16.91
N PRO A 50 5.40 -10.03 17.10
CA PRO A 50 4.80 -10.19 18.41
C PRO A 50 5.09 -11.60 18.97
N GLU A 51 4.85 -11.83 20.25
CA GLU A 51 5.23 -13.11 20.89
C GLU A 51 4.40 -14.29 20.38
N GLU A 52 3.18 -14.02 19.93
CA GLU A 52 2.18 -14.95 19.45
C GLU A 52 2.52 -15.51 18.06
N ALA A 53 3.33 -14.79 17.26
CA ALA A 53 3.51 -15.11 15.85
C ALA A 53 4.94 -14.99 15.34
N GLY A 54 5.27 -15.78 14.33
CA GLY A 54 6.55 -15.73 13.63
C GLY A 54 6.39 -16.10 12.16
N LEU A 55 7.37 -15.72 11.34
CA LEU A 55 7.46 -16.21 9.96
C LEU A 55 8.20 -17.55 9.97
N PRO A 56 7.55 -18.68 9.62
CA PRO A 56 8.22 -19.97 9.59
C PRO A 56 9.28 -20.01 8.49
N ILE A 57 10.50 -20.40 8.86
CA ILE A 57 11.64 -20.59 7.95
C ILE A 57 12.33 -21.93 8.25
N GLY A 58 12.62 -22.72 7.21
CA GLY A 58 13.23 -24.05 7.35
C GLY A 58 12.22 -25.19 7.49
N GLY A 59 12.74 -26.40 7.71
CA GLY A 59 11.97 -27.65 7.74
C GLY A 59 12.38 -28.63 6.63
N PRO A 60 11.89 -29.90 6.67
CA PRO A 60 12.27 -30.93 5.69
C PRO A 60 11.90 -30.58 4.25
N GLU A 61 10.76 -29.93 4.04
CA GLU A 61 10.23 -29.53 2.73
C GLU A 61 10.64 -28.10 2.31
N PHE A 62 11.50 -27.45 3.09
CA PHE A 62 11.87 -26.05 2.87
C PHE A 62 13.22 -25.95 2.17
N SER A 63 13.25 -25.36 0.98
CA SER A 63 14.51 -25.12 0.26
C SER A 63 15.44 -24.19 1.06
N ARG A 64 16.75 -24.45 1.00
CA ARG A 64 17.75 -23.71 1.79
C ARG A 64 18.20 -22.38 1.16
N TYR A 65 17.59 -21.99 0.05
CA TYR A 65 18.06 -20.86 -0.74
C TYR A 65 17.16 -19.64 -0.57
N VAL A 66 17.83 -18.50 -0.45
CA VAL A 66 17.20 -17.18 -0.47
C VAL A 66 17.88 -16.31 -1.53
N MET A 67 17.12 -15.38 -2.09
CA MET A 67 17.61 -14.37 -3.01
C MET A 67 17.47 -13.00 -2.35
N LEU A 68 18.58 -12.25 -2.25
CA LEU A 68 18.57 -10.86 -1.80
C LEU A 68 18.53 -9.96 -3.03
N GLU A 69 17.51 -9.12 -3.10
CA GLU A 69 17.38 -8.05 -4.09
C GLU A 69 17.67 -6.69 -3.45
N VAL A 70 18.56 -5.92 -4.09
CA VAL A 70 18.98 -4.59 -3.63
C VAL A 70 18.76 -3.59 -4.76
N HIS A 71 17.94 -2.58 -4.49
CA HIS A 71 17.68 -1.49 -5.42
C HIS A 71 18.69 -0.37 -5.15
N TYR A 72 19.58 -0.13 -6.10
CA TYR A 72 20.55 0.95 -6.03
C TYR A 72 20.08 2.17 -6.82
N ASN A 73 20.03 3.33 -6.17
CA ASN A 73 19.87 4.62 -6.84
C ASN A 73 21.21 5.35 -6.86
N ASN A 74 21.89 5.36 -8.00
CA ASN A 74 23.21 5.99 -8.20
C ASN A 74 23.14 7.11 -9.25
N PRO A 75 22.43 8.22 -8.99
CA PRO A 75 22.22 9.29 -9.97
C PRO A 75 23.52 9.99 -10.38
N GLU A 76 24.52 10.01 -9.51
CA GLU A 76 25.85 10.60 -9.77
C GLU A 76 26.78 9.65 -10.55
N LEU A 77 26.32 8.43 -10.89
CA LEU A 77 27.09 7.43 -11.64
C LEU A 77 28.48 7.15 -11.04
N LYS A 78 28.57 7.12 -9.71
CA LYS A 78 29.82 6.83 -9.01
C LYS A 78 30.32 5.42 -9.37
N GLU A 79 31.58 5.34 -9.78
CA GLU A 79 32.27 4.08 -10.08
C GLU A 79 33.10 3.59 -8.88
N GLY A 80 33.44 2.29 -8.87
CA GLY A 80 34.35 1.70 -7.89
C GLY A 80 33.81 1.55 -6.45
N VAL A 81 32.53 1.83 -6.21
CA VAL A 81 31.90 1.63 -4.89
C VAL A 81 31.63 0.15 -4.67
N ILE A 82 32.20 -0.42 -3.60
CA ILE A 82 31.96 -1.80 -3.17
C ILE A 82 30.95 -1.77 -2.03
N ASP A 83 29.79 -2.40 -2.25
CA ASP A 83 28.73 -2.55 -1.26
C ASP A 83 28.61 -4.00 -0.75
N SER A 84 28.29 -4.14 0.54
CA SER A 84 28.00 -5.42 1.21
C SER A 84 26.74 -5.33 2.08
N SER A 85 25.75 -4.55 1.64
CA SER A 85 24.48 -4.35 2.33
C SER A 85 23.64 -5.64 2.36
N GLY A 86 22.76 -5.75 3.36
CA GLY A 86 21.87 -6.88 3.52
C GLY A 86 20.88 -6.73 4.67
N ILE A 87 20.14 -7.80 4.96
CA ILE A 87 19.15 -7.85 6.05
C ILE A 87 19.62 -8.84 7.11
N LYS A 88 19.53 -8.44 8.40
CA LYS A 88 19.79 -9.33 9.53
C LYS A 88 18.48 -9.97 10.01
N LEU A 89 18.37 -11.29 9.88
CA LEU A 89 17.24 -12.05 10.39
C LEU A 89 17.57 -12.61 11.78
N THR A 90 16.75 -12.30 12.78
CA THR A 90 16.84 -12.90 14.11
C THR A 90 15.74 -13.94 14.24
N TYR A 91 16.09 -15.19 14.53
CA TYR A 91 15.16 -16.31 14.55
C TYR A 91 15.32 -17.17 15.81
N THR A 92 14.34 -18.02 16.07
CA THR A 92 14.29 -18.97 17.20
C THR A 92 14.11 -20.39 16.66
N PRO A 93 14.66 -21.43 17.31
CA PRO A 93 14.44 -22.82 16.91
C PRO A 93 13.02 -23.33 17.22
N SER A 94 12.26 -22.62 18.06
CA SER A 94 10.90 -23.01 18.45
C SER A 94 9.85 -22.21 17.69
N LEU A 95 8.89 -22.91 17.08
CA LEU A 95 7.73 -22.29 16.44
C LEU A 95 6.90 -21.52 17.46
N ARG A 96 6.34 -20.38 17.02
CA ARG A 96 5.33 -19.61 17.77
C ARG A 96 3.96 -20.26 17.59
N GLU A 97 2.96 -19.75 18.32
CA GLU A 97 1.59 -20.27 18.24
C GLU A 97 1.00 -20.10 16.84
N TYR A 98 1.30 -18.97 16.18
CA TYR A 98 0.77 -18.66 14.87
C TYR A 98 1.85 -18.35 13.83
N ASP A 99 1.62 -18.81 12.60
CA ASP A 99 2.35 -18.30 11.45
C ASP A 99 1.86 -16.90 11.13
N ALA A 100 2.79 -16.00 10.87
CA ALA A 100 2.51 -14.65 10.41
C ALA A 100 2.46 -14.61 8.88
N GLY A 101 1.56 -13.77 8.36
CA GLY A 101 1.42 -13.46 6.94
C GLY A 101 1.53 -11.96 6.67
N VAL A 102 1.67 -11.64 5.39
CA VAL A 102 1.57 -10.28 4.85
C VAL A 102 0.41 -10.26 3.86
N MET A 103 -0.40 -9.21 3.89
CA MET A 103 -1.47 -8.98 2.93
C MET A 103 -1.37 -7.57 2.37
N GLU A 104 -1.57 -7.43 1.08
CA GLU A 104 -1.58 -6.14 0.40
C GLU A 104 -3.00 -5.58 0.29
N LEU A 105 -3.21 -4.39 0.83
CA LEU A 105 -4.45 -3.63 0.73
C LEU A 105 -4.25 -2.38 -0.13
N GLY A 106 -5.25 -1.98 -0.89
CA GLY A 106 -5.24 -0.70 -1.62
C GLY A 106 -5.59 -0.81 -3.09
N LEU A 107 -4.87 -0.09 -3.95
CA LEU A 107 -5.17 0.00 -5.37
C LEU A 107 -4.40 -1.06 -6.17
N GLU A 108 -5.08 -1.66 -7.17
CA GLU A 108 -4.42 -2.52 -8.16
C GLU A 108 -3.31 -1.76 -8.91
N TYR A 109 -2.23 -2.47 -9.26
CA TYR A 109 -1.11 -1.93 -10.05
C TYR A 109 -1.49 -1.85 -11.54
N THR A 110 -2.42 -0.95 -11.86
CA THR A 110 -2.93 -0.76 -13.21
C THR A 110 -3.09 0.73 -13.50
N ASN A 111 -2.99 1.10 -14.77
CA ASN A 111 -3.23 2.48 -15.23
C ASN A 111 -4.71 2.90 -15.17
N LYS A 112 -5.63 2.06 -14.68
CA LYS A 112 -7.06 2.39 -14.53
C LYS A 112 -7.29 3.54 -13.54
N MET A 113 -6.42 3.64 -12.54
CA MET A 113 -6.42 4.72 -11.55
C MET A 113 -5.33 5.73 -11.93
N ALA A 114 -5.69 7.00 -12.00
CA ALA A 114 -4.80 8.07 -12.44
C ALA A 114 -5.09 9.37 -11.68
N ILE A 115 -4.07 10.22 -11.59
CA ILE A 115 -4.10 11.49 -10.89
C ILE A 115 -3.81 12.59 -11.91
N PRO A 116 -4.75 13.52 -12.17
CA PRO A 116 -4.52 14.66 -13.05
C PRO A 116 -3.31 15.51 -12.60
N PRO A 117 -2.67 16.25 -13.52
CA PRO A 117 -1.61 17.20 -13.16
C PRO A 117 -2.15 18.36 -12.31
N HIS A 118 -1.23 19.06 -11.64
CA HIS A 118 -1.49 20.28 -10.86
C HIS A 118 -2.55 20.17 -9.76
N GLN A 119 -2.71 18.99 -9.16
CA GLN A 119 -3.63 18.80 -8.04
C GLN A 119 -2.91 18.99 -6.71
N ALA A 120 -3.41 19.90 -5.87
CA ALA A 120 -2.85 20.12 -4.53
C ALA A 120 -3.16 18.97 -3.57
N ASP A 121 -4.34 18.35 -3.71
CA ASP A 121 -4.76 17.19 -2.94
C ASP A 121 -5.77 16.37 -3.75
N PHE A 122 -5.30 15.30 -4.40
CA PHE A 122 -6.15 14.34 -5.11
C PHE A 122 -6.20 13.03 -4.33
N LYS A 123 -7.41 12.53 -4.05
CA LYS A 123 -7.61 11.34 -3.23
C LYS A 123 -7.99 10.14 -4.09
N LEU A 124 -7.30 9.03 -3.89
CA LEU A 124 -7.71 7.71 -4.38
C LEU A 124 -7.95 6.74 -3.23
N THR A 125 -8.91 5.83 -3.41
CA THR A 125 -9.26 4.83 -2.39
C THR A 125 -9.35 3.45 -3.02
N GLY A 126 -8.58 2.51 -2.48
CA GLY A 126 -8.68 1.09 -2.76
C GLY A 126 -9.46 0.35 -1.68
N TYR A 127 -10.12 -0.72 -2.07
CA TYR A 127 -11.08 -1.45 -1.25
C TYR A 127 -10.66 -2.91 -1.17
N CYS A 128 -10.76 -3.46 0.04
CA CYS A 128 -10.89 -4.88 0.31
C CYS A 128 -12.32 -5.09 0.81
N VAL A 129 -13.20 -5.59 -0.06
CA VAL A 129 -14.64 -5.68 0.24
C VAL A 129 -14.96 -6.90 1.12
N ALA A 130 -16.13 -6.84 1.76
CA ALA A 130 -16.63 -7.88 2.67
C ALA A 130 -16.67 -9.27 2.02
N GLU A 131 -16.97 -9.36 0.73
CA GLU A 131 -17.01 -10.60 -0.04
C GLU A 131 -15.62 -11.26 -0.08
N CYS A 132 -14.56 -10.47 -0.31
CA CYS A 132 -13.20 -10.98 -0.39
C CYS A 132 -12.68 -11.43 0.98
N THR A 133 -12.92 -10.65 2.04
CA THR A 133 -12.55 -11.09 3.40
C THR A 133 -13.35 -12.30 3.86
N ARG A 134 -14.60 -12.45 3.40
CA ARG A 134 -15.46 -13.60 3.74
C ARG A 134 -14.93 -14.91 3.18
N VAL A 135 -14.39 -14.90 1.95
CA VAL A 135 -13.82 -16.10 1.31
C VAL A 135 -12.36 -16.32 1.69
N GLY A 136 -11.61 -15.24 1.95
CA GLY A 136 -10.17 -15.29 2.15
C GLY A 136 -9.71 -15.43 3.61
N LEU A 137 -10.54 -15.08 4.60
CA LEU A 137 -10.17 -15.12 6.02
C LEU A 137 -10.74 -16.34 6.75
N PRO A 138 -10.02 -16.87 7.77
CA PRO A 138 -10.53 -17.94 8.62
C PRO A 138 -11.72 -17.48 9.47
N ALA A 139 -12.57 -18.41 9.91
CA ALA A 139 -13.79 -18.10 10.67
C ALA A 139 -13.57 -17.26 11.94
N LYS A 140 -12.41 -17.43 12.61
CA LYS A 140 -12.04 -16.64 13.81
C LYS A 140 -11.44 -15.27 13.46
N GLY A 141 -11.21 -15.00 12.18
CA GLY A 141 -10.54 -13.81 11.68
C GLY A 141 -9.03 -13.83 11.88
N ILE A 142 -8.43 -12.70 11.59
CA ILE A 142 -7.00 -12.42 11.74
C ILE A 142 -6.77 -11.24 12.68
N VAL A 143 -5.55 -11.11 13.17
CA VAL A 143 -5.08 -10.02 14.01
C VAL A 143 -3.92 -9.34 13.30
N ILE A 144 -4.12 -8.09 12.91
CA ILE A 144 -3.11 -7.26 12.28
C ILE A 144 -2.29 -6.58 13.37
N PHE A 145 -0.98 -6.76 13.33
CA PHE A 145 -0.03 -6.24 14.32
C PHE A 145 0.98 -5.24 13.74
N GLY A 146 1.15 -5.23 12.41
CA GLY A 146 2.04 -4.31 11.72
C GLY A 146 1.43 -3.76 10.43
N SER A 147 1.87 -2.59 10.01
CA SER A 147 1.42 -1.95 8.77
C SER A 147 2.55 -1.11 8.18
N GLN A 148 2.76 -1.24 6.87
CA GLN A 148 3.67 -0.41 6.09
C GLN A 148 2.87 0.29 4.98
N LEU A 149 2.82 1.61 5.05
CA LEU A 149 2.14 2.45 4.06
C LEU A 149 3.12 2.73 2.91
N HIS A 150 2.63 2.68 1.67
CA HIS A 150 3.46 2.83 0.48
C HIS A 150 2.73 3.61 -0.62
N THR A 151 3.46 4.55 -1.21
CA THR A 151 3.14 5.31 -2.43
C THR A 151 4.46 5.62 -3.17
N HIS A 152 4.36 6.11 -4.40
CA HIS A 152 5.50 6.77 -5.06
C HIS A 152 5.49 8.28 -4.74
N LEU A 153 6.25 9.05 -5.52
CA LEU A 153 6.78 10.37 -5.18
C LEU A 153 5.74 11.45 -4.81
N THR A 154 4.50 11.32 -5.26
CA THR A 154 3.45 12.34 -5.08
C THR A 154 2.57 12.10 -3.86
N GLY A 155 2.72 10.97 -3.16
CA GLY A 155 1.91 10.64 -1.98
C GLY A 155 2.25 11.48 -0.75
N THR A 156 1.22 12.01 -0.08
CA THR A 156 1.35 12.95 1.05
C THR A 156 0.66 12.47 2.33
N LYS A 157 -0.39 11.65 2.21
CA LYS A 157 -1.16 11.11 3.34
C LYS A 157 -1.69 9.73 2.98
N VAL A 158 -1.66 8.80 3.93
CA VAL A 158 -2.22 7.46 3.75
C VAL A 158 -2.94 7.02 5.01
N TYR A 159 -4.12 6.44 4.88
CA TYR A 159 -4.83 5.83 6.00
C TYR A 159 -5.70 4.66 5.55
N THR A 160 -5.97 3.72 6.47
CA THR A 160 -6.83 2.56 6.21
C THR A 160 -7.99 2.54 7.21
N LYS A 161 -9.21 2.68 6.70
CA LYS A 161 -10.44 2.52 7.48
C LYS A 161 -10.82 1.05 7.61
N HIS A 162 -11.44 0.70 8.73
CA HIS A 162 -11.97 -0.64 9.01
C HIS A 162 -13.49 -0.54 9.16
N ILE A 163 -14.23 -1.27 8.34
CA ILE A 163 -15.70 -1.24 8.32
C ILE A 163 -16.24 -2.63 8.66
N ARG A 164 -17.26 -2.69 9.52
CA ARG A 164 -18.00 -3.93 9.83
C ARG A 164 -19.48 -3.70 9.60
N GLY A 165 -20.06 -4.43 8.64
CA GLY A 165 -21.37 -4.09 8.10
C GLY A 165 -21.33 -2.69 7.50
N SER A 166 -22.14 -1.76 8.00
CA SER A 166 -22.16 -0.36 7.56
C SER A 166 -21.53 0.61 8.57
N ALA A 167 -20.91 0.11 9.64
CA ALA A 167 -20.32 0.91 10.71
C ALA A 167 -18.80 1.00 10.57
N GLU A 168 -18.29 2.22 10.66
CA GLU A 168 -16.85 2.48 10.72
C GLU A 168 -16.32 2.16 12.13
N LEU A 169 -15.28 1.33 12.17
CA LEU A 169 -14.52 0.98 13.36
C LEU A 169 -13.22 1.79 13.42
N PRO A 170 -12.51 1.81 14.57
CA PRO A 170 -11.27 2.56 14.69
C PRO A 170 -10.26 2.17 13.60
N GLU A 171 -9.72 3.18 12.91
CA GLU A 171 -8.80 3.05 11.80
C GLU A 171 -7.65 2.07 12.12
N LEU A 172 -7.19 1.36 11.08
CA LEU A 172 -6.10 0.40 11.19
C LEU A 172 -4.76 1.13 11.33
N ASN A 173 -4.49 2.07 10.42
CA ASN A 173 -3.31 2.91 10.41
C ASN A 173 -3.64 4.25 9.73
N ARG A 174 -2.94 5.32 10.13
CA ARG A 174 -3.05 6.66 9.56
C ARG A 174 -1.71 7.37 9.66
N ASP A 175 -1.31 7.99 8.57
CA ASP A 175 -0.24 8.96 8.52
C ASP A 175 -0.68 10.18 7.69
N ASN A 176 -0.85 11.32 8.37
CA ASN A 176 -1.21 12.59 7.73
C ASN A 176 0.02 13.37 7.23
N HIS A 177 1.23 12.90 7.57
CA HIS A 177 2.51 13.51 7.21
C HIS A 177 3.41 12.45 6.58
N TYR A 178 2.80 11.56 5.80
CA TYR A 178 3.50 10.49 5.13
C TYR A 178 4.54 11.08 4.19
N SER A 179 5.74 10.51 4.20
CA SER A 179 6.82 10.84 3.28
C SER A 179 7.28 9.59 2.56
N THR A 180 7.40 9.70 1.25
CA THR A 180 7.89 8.64 0.36
C THR A 180 9.34 8.27 0.64
N HIS A 181 10.08 9.13 1.34
CA HIS A 181 11.46 8.91 1.77
C HIS A 181 11.54 8.23 3.14
N PHE A 182 10.41 8.00 3.82
CA PHE A 182 10.34 7.41 5.15
C PHE A 182 9.20 6.37 5.25
N GLN A 183 9.48 5.17 4.74
CA GLN A 183 8.50 4.09 4.58
C GLN A 183 8.78 2.93 5.55
N GLU A 184 8.61 3.19 6.84
CA GLU A 184 8.82 2.20 7.90
C GLU A 184 7.67 1.18 8.02
N ILE A 185 8.01 -0.03 8.45
CA ILE A 185 7.01 -1.00 8.92
C ILE A 185 6.68 -0.65 10.38
N ARG A 186 5.50 -0.09 10.61
CA ARG A 186 5.06 0.30 11.96
C ARG A 186 4.42 -0.88 12.66
N ARG A 187 4.91 -1.21 13.85
CA ARG A 187 4.12 -2.00 14.81
C ARG A 187 2.95 -1.16 15.28
N LEU A 188 1.74 -1.68 15.12
CA LEU A 188 0.53 -0.98 15.53
C LEU A 188 0.48 -0.87 17.05
N LYS A 189 0.15 0.32 17.56
CA LYS A 189 -0.03 0.56 19.00
C LYS A 189 -1.12 -0.34 19.59
N ARG A 190 -2.13 -0.64 18.78
CA ARG A 190 -3.24 -1.55 19.08
C ARG A 190 -3.35 -2.55 17.94
N GLN A 191 -3.28 -3.83 18.27
CA GLN A 191 -3.55 -4.88 17.28
C GLN A 191 -5.03 -4.84 16.86
N VAL A 192 -5.31 -5.08 15.57
CA VAL A 192 -6.64 -4.91 14.99
C VAL A 192 -7.16 -6.25 14.52
N ARG A 193 -8.30 -6.69 15.08
CA ARG A 193 -8.94 -7.94 14.69
C ARG A 193 -9.90 -7.73 13.52
N ILE A 194 -9.62 -8.40 12.40
CA ILE A 194 -10.44 -8.39 11.19
C ILE A 194 -11.17 -9.72 11.09
N LEU A 195 -12.49 -9.67 10.90
CA LEU A 195 -13.34 -10.85 10.76
C LEU A 195 -13.75 -11.04 9.30
N PRO A 196 -14.09 -12.27 8.89
CA PRO A 196 -14.74 -12.52 7.60
C PRO A 196 -16.00 -11.65 7.44
N GLY A 197 -16.10 -10.91 6.34
CA GLY A 197 -17.19 -9.97 6.09
C GLY A 197 -16.92 -8.52 6.52
N ASP A 198 -15.77 -8.22 7.11
CA ASP A 198 -15.31 -6.84 7.29
C ASP A 198 -14.77 -6.27 5.97
N SER A 199 -14.79 -4.95 5.81
CA SER A 199 -14.12 -4.26 4.69
C SER A 199 -12.98 -3.38 5.17
N LEU A 200 -11.93 -3.26 4.36
CA LEU A 200 -10.77 -2.40 4.62
C LEU A 200 -10.59 -1.43 3.46
N LEU A 201 -10.55 -0.12 3.75
CA LEU A 201 -10.47 0.93 2.73
C LEU A 201 -9.18 1.71 2.92
N THR A 202 -8.21 1.50 2.04
CA THR A 202 -6.94 2.23 2.04
C THR A 202 -7.05 3.44 1.14
N THR A 203 -6.89 4.62 1.72
CA THR A 203 -6.96 5.90 1.02
C THR A 203 -5.59 6.55 1.00
N CYS A 204 -5.19 7.01 -0.19
CA CYS A 204 -3.98 7.79 -0.40
C CYS A 204 -4.34 9.18 -0.95
N HIS A 205 -3.62 10.18 -0.47
CA HIS A 205 -3.69 11.56 -0.92
C HIS A 205 -2.41 11.91 -1.68
N TYR A 206 -2.55 12.58 -2.81
CA TYR A 206 -1.46 12.91 -3.72
C TYR A 206 -1.41 14.40 -4.01
N SER A 207 -0.19 14.94 -4.14
CA SER A 207 0.07 16.27 -4.66
C SER A 207 0.84 16.15 -5.98
N THR A 208 0.23 16.55 -7.08
CA THR A 208 0.81 16.58 -8.44
C THR A 208 1.08 18.00 -8.91
N MET A 209 1.24 18.95 -7.98
CA MET A 209 1.54 20.36 -8.28
C MET A 209 2.78 20.53 -9.17
N ASP A 210 3.75 19.63 -9.07
CA ASP A 210 5.01 19.59 -9.80
C ASP A 210 4.96 18.73 -11.08
N ARG A 211 3.79 18.16 -11.42
CA ARG A 211 3.61 17.31 -12.60
C ARG A 211 2.82 18.06 -13.67
N GLU A 212 3.40 18.12 -14.87
CA GLU A 212 2.76 18.69 -16.07
C GLU A 212 1.78 17.71 -16.75
N ASN A 213 2.03 16.41 -16.61
CA ASN A 213 1.25 15.35 -17.24
C ASN A 213 0.50 14.50 -16.21
N ILE A 214 -0.52 13.77 -16.67
CA ILE A 214 -1.24 12.81 -15.85
C ILE A 214 -0.29 11.75 -15.25
N THR A 215 -0.47 11.47 -13.97
CA THR A 215 0.27 10.44 -13.26
C THR A 215 -0.57 9.17 -13.18
N LEU A 216 -0.12 8.10 -13.85
CA LEU A 216 -0.84 6.83 -13.94
C LEU A 216 -0.46 5.90 -12.77
N GLY A 217 -1.36 4.99 -12.39
CA GLY A 217 -1.03 3.88 -11.50
C GLY A 217 -0.14 2.85 -12.19
N GLY A 218 0.94 2.41 -11.53
CA GLY A 218 1.89 1.48 -12.13
C GLY A 218 3.12 1.19 -11.27
N TYR A 219 4.14 0.58 -11.88
CA TYR A 219 5.34 0.09 -11.18
C TYR A 219 6.50 1.10 -11.19
N ALA A 220 6.54 2.02 -12.15
CA ALA A 220 7.65 2.96 -12.27
C ALA A 220 7.57 4.05 -11.19
N ILE A 221 8.73 4.57 -10.76
CA ILE A 221 8.79 5.65 -9.76
C ILE A 221 8.09 6.95 -10.20
N SER A 222 7.96 7.16 -11.52
CA SER A 222 7.22 8.27 -12.12
C SER A 222 5.70 8.05 -12.14
N GLU A 223 5.25 6.79 -12.08
CA GLU A 223 3.86 6.37 -11.88
C GLU A 223 3.52 6.41 -10.38
N GLU A 224 2.33 5.97 -9.98
CA GLU A 224 1.89 5.95 -8.58
C GLU A 224 1.38 4.61 -8.08
N MET A 225 1.43 4.46 -6.75
CA MET A 225 0.87 3.34 -6.01
C MET A 225 0.07 3.83 -4.78
N CYS A 226 -0.88 3.02 -4.33
CA CYS A 226 -1.56 3.19 -3.04
C CYS A 226 -1.64 1.84 -2.34
N VAL A 227 -0.73 1.57 -1.40
CA VAL A 227 -0.63 0.26 -0.76
C VAL A 227 -0.50 0.40 0.75
N ASN A 228 -1.12 -0.52 1.46
CA ASN A 228 -0.83 -0.82 2.85
C ASN A 228 -0.52 -2.31 2.99
N TYR A 229 0.75 -2.64 3.26
CA TYR A 229 1.17 -3.99 3.59
C TYR A 229 0.87 -4.24 5.07
N VAL A 230 -0.08 -5.12 5.35
CA VAL A 230 -0.46 -5.46 6.72
C VAL A 230 0.18 -6.78 7.14
N HIS A 231 0.84 -6.77 8.29
CA HIS A 231 1.42 -7.96 8.92
C HIS A 231 0.42 -8.51 9.93
N TYR A 232 0.05 -9.78 9.80
CA TYR A 232 -1.05 -10.37 10.55
C TYR A 232 -0.81 -11.82 10.93
N TYR A 233 -1.61 -12.34 11.86
CA TYR A 233 -1.69 -13.76 12.21
C TYR A 233 -3.14 -14.15 12.57
N PRO A 234 -3.53 -15.43 12.50
CA PRO A 234 -2.83 -16.52 11.82
C PRO A 234 -2.77 -16.26 10.31
N LYS A 235 -1.73 -16.80 9.64
CA LYS A 235 -1.60 -16.75 8.18
C LYS A 235 -2.87 -17.31 7.53
N SER A 236 -3.35 -16.61 6.50
CA SER A 236 -4.40 -17.07 5.60
C SER A 236 -3.84 -17.18 4.17
N ASP A 237 -4.66 -17.65 3.24
CA ASP A 237 -4.29 -17.70 1.83
C ASP A 237 -4.55 -16.35 1.13
N LEU A 238 -5.31 -15.43 1.74
CA LEU A 238 -5.52 -14.10 1.18
C LEU A 238 -4.24 -13.26 1.27
N GLU A 239 -3.65 -12.98 0.10
CA GLU A 239 -2.40 -12.22 -0.02
C GLU A 239 -2.63 -10.86 -0.67
N VAL A 240 -3.48 -10.78 -1.68
CA VAL A 240 -3.83 -9.50 -2.33
C VAL A 240 -5.32 -9.25 -2.17
N CYS A 241 -5.65 -8.13 -1.54
CA CYS A 241 -7.02 -7.63 -1.45
C CYS A 241 -7.06 -6.16 -1.87
N LYS A 242 -7.14 -5.95 -3.19
CA LYS A 242 -7.04 -4.65 -3.83
C LYS A 242 -8.21 -4.39 -4.76
N SER A 243 -8.37 -3.13 -5.16
CA SER A 243 -9.39 -2.76 -6.13
C SER A 243 -8.92 -1.66 -7.08
N SER A 244 -9.69 -1.45 -8.13
CA SER A 244 -9.63 -0.29 -9.01
C SER A 244 -11.04 0.02 -9.54
N ILE A 245 -11.18 1.06 -10.35
CA ILE A 245 -12.44 1.33 -11.07
C ILE A 245 -12.78 0.17 -12.02
N ASP A 246 -14.07 -0.12 -12.17
CA ASP A 246 -14.55 -1.08 -13.17
C ASP A 246 -14.17 -0.66 -14.61
N THR A 247 -13.65 -1.62 -15.37
CA THR A 247 -13.13 -1.38 -16.73
C THR A 247 -14.19 -0.85 -17.70
N LYS A 248 -15.45 -1.33 -17.61
CA LYS A 248 -16.52 -0.89 -18.52
C LYS A 248 -16.99 0.52 -18.19
N VAL A 249 -17.01 0.86 -16.91
CA VAL A 249 -17.33 2.21 -16.44
C VAL A 249 -16.25 3.20 -16.87
N LEU A 250 -14.97 2.83 -16.75
CA LEU A 250 -13.87 3.64 -17.24
C LEU A 250 -13.91 3.84 -18.77
N GLY A 251 -14.19 2.78 -19.53
CA GLY A 251 -14.38 2.92 -20.99
C GLY A 251 -15.55 3.84 -21.35
N SER A 252 -16.62 3.83 -20.55
CA SER A 252 -17.77 4.73 -20.73
C SER A 252 -17.43 6.19 -20.39
N TYR A 253 -16.57 6.43 -19.40
CA TYR A 253 -16.01 7.74 -19.12
C TYR A 253 -15.22 8.26 -20.32
N PHE A 254 -14.32 7.48 -20.92
CA PHE A 254 -13.57 7.94 -22.09
C PHE A 254 -14.47 8.26 -23.29
N ARG A 255 -15.54 7.47 -23.52
CA ARG A 255 -16.55 7.83 -24.53
C ARG A 255 -17.25 9.14 -24.22
N TYR A 256 -17.60 9.37 -22.95
CA TYR A 256 -18.22 10.62 -22.52
C TYR A 256 -17.29 11.81 -22.81
N MET A 257 -16.01 11.70 -22.45
CA MET A 257 -15.02 12.75 -22.70
C MET A 257 -14.91 13.09 -24.19
N LYS A 258 -14.98 12.07 -25.07
CA LYS A 258 -15.00 12.28 -26.52
C LYS A 258 -16.24 13.04 -26.98
N GLN A 259 -17.41 12.60 -26.53
CA GLN A 259 -18.69 13.07 -27.07
C GLN A 259 -19.07 14.46 -26.54
N TYR A 260 -18.78 14.75 -25.27
CA TYR A 260 -19.29 15.92 -24.57
C TYR A 260 -18.21 16.93 -24.19
N ASN A 261 -16.94 16.51 -24.11
CA ASN A 261 -15.83 17.40 -23.76
C ASN A 261 -14.86 17.60 -24.95
N ASP A 262 -15.18 17.07 -26.13
CA ASP A 262 -14.38 17.16 -27.36
C ASP A 262 -12.92 16.68 -27.18
N GLU A 263 -12.71 15.74 -26.26
CA GLU A 263 -11.38 15.18 -26.00
C GLU A 263 -11.02 14.13 -27.06
N ALA A 264 -9.72 13.98 -27.34
CA ALA A 264 -9.24 13.05 -28.37
C ALA A 264 -9.21 11.58 -27.91
N THR A 265 -10.13 11.16 -27.02
CA THR A 265 -10.22 9.79 -26.52
C THR A 265 -10.87 8.84 -27.56
N SER A 266 -10.63 7.54 -27.42
CA SER A 266 -11.15 6.49 -28.31
C SER A 266 -11.19 5.12 -27.63
N GLU A 267 -12.19 4.30 -27.96
CA GLU A 267 -12.25 2.89 -27.53
C GLU A 267 -11.11 2.05 -28.12
N SER A 268 -10.48 2.52 -29.21
CA SER A 268 -9.33 1.85 -29.84
C SER A 268 -7.99 2.15 -29.15
N LYS A 269 -7.93 3.17 -28.29
CA LYS A 269 -6.70 3.59 -27.59
C LYS A 269 -6.52 2.82 -26.28
N GLY A 270 -5.27 2.69 -25.84
CA GLY A 270 -4.94 2.24 -24.49
C GLY A 270 -5.55 3.13 -23.40
N VAL A 271 -5.63 2.64 -22.16
CA VAL A 271 -6.15 3.45 -21.02
C VAL A 271 -5.24 4.65 -20.75
N ASP A 272 -3.94 4.42 -20.77
CA ASP A 272 -2.88 5.43 -20.68
C ASP A 272 -2.97 6.48 -21.79
N GLU A 273 -3.07 6.05 -23.05
CA GLU A 273 -3.21 6.95 -24.20
C GLU A 273 -4.50 7.79 -24.11
N ASN A 274 -5.60 7.19 -23.64
CA ASN A 274 -6.85 7.92 -23.41
C ASN A 274 -6.69 9.00 -22.34
N TYR A 275 -6.08 8.69 -21.21
CA TYR A 275 -5.79 9.68 -20.16
C TYR A 275 -4.86 10.80 -20.65
N GLN A 276 -3.86 10.48 -21.47
CA GLN A 276 -2.95 11.46 -22.08
C GLN A 276 -3.63 12.34 -23.14
N SER A 277 -4.75 11.86 -23.71
CA SER A 277 -5.51 12.59 -24.75
C SER A 277 -6.51 13.61 -24.18
N ILE A 278 -6.66 13.66 -22.85
CA ILE A 278 -7.59 14.57 -22.16
C ILE A 278 -6.85 15.85 -21.75
N HIS A 279 -7.44 17.01 -22.04
CA HIS A 279 -7.00 18.28 -21.51
C HIS A 279 -7.43 18.41 -20.04
N TRP A 280 -6.47 18.39 -19.11
CA TRP A 280 -6.77 18.37 -17.67
C TRP A 280 -7.05 19.76 -17.10
N SER A 281 -8.24 20.28 -17.40
CA SER A 281 -8.84 21.38 -16.63
C SER A 281 -9.29 20.92 -15.24
N GLN A 282 -9.49 21.85 -14.30
CA GLN A 282 -10.02 21.51 -12.98
C GLN A 282 -11.38 20.80 -13.06
N ALA A 283 -12.23 21.20 -14.01
CA ALA A 283 -13.53 20.56 -14.22
C ALA A 283 -13.40 19.09 -14.65
N ASN A 284 -12.45 18.77 -15.54
CA ASN A 284 -12.19 17.39 -15.96
C ASN A 284 -11.56 16.57 -14.81
N ALA A 285 -10.69 17.18 -14.00
CA ALA A 285 -10.11 16.56 -12.82
C ALA A 285 -11.18 16.23 -11.76
N ASP A 286 -12.08 17.18 -11.47
CA ASP A 286 -13.18 17.00 -10.52
C ASP A 286 -14.18 15.94 -11.03
N PHE A 287 -14.46 15.91 -12.33
CA PHE A 287 -15.32 14.89 -12.92
C PHE A 287 -14.72 13.48 -12.77
N LEU A 288 -13.42 13.32 -13.02
CA LEU A 288 -12.72 12.05 -12.79
C LEU A 288 -12.73 11.66 -11.31
N TYR A 289 -12.51 12.62 -10.40
CA TYR A 289 -12.60 12.38 -8.97
C TYR A 289 -13.99 11.88 -8.56
N HIS A 290 -15.06 12.52 -9.05
CA HIS A 290 -16.42 12.11 -8.78
C HIS A 290 -16.74 10.73 -9.35
N LEU A 291 -16.27 10.43 -10.56
CA LEU A 291 -16.35 9.09 -11.15
C LEU A 291 -15.72 8.05 -10.22
N TYR A 292 -14.46 8.26 -9.80
CA TYR A 292 -13.80 7.35 -8.87
C TYR A 292 -14.51 7.24 -7.54
N SER A 293 -15.23 8.27 -7.09
CA SER A 293 -15.96 8.28 -5.82
C SER A 293 -17.23 7.42 -5.84
N SER A 294 -17.89 7.25 -6.99
CA SER A 294 -19.17 6.53 -7.09
C SER A 294 -19.12 5.24 -7.92
N ALA A 295 -18.14 5.08 -8.81
CA ALA A 295 -18.08 3.96 -9.74
C ALA A 295 -17.95 2.60 -9.02
N PRO A 296 -18.59 1.53 -9.56
CA PRO A 296 -18.30 0.15 -9.21
C PRO A 296 -16.82 -0.21 -9.35
N LEU A 297 -16.42 -1.26 -8.65
CA LEU A 297 -15.04 -1.71 -8.51
C LEU A 297 -14.75 -2.95 -9.35
N SER A 298 -13.52 -3.01 -9.87
CA SER A 298 -12.82 -4.25 -10.22
C SER A 298 -12.00 -4.66 -9.00
N MET A 299 -12.18 -5.89 -8.52
CA MET A 299 -11.51 -6.44 -7.35
C MET A 299 -10.42 -7.44 -7.74
N GLN A 300 -9.27 -7.32 -7.08
CA GLN A 300 -8.20 -8.30 -7.07
C GLN A 300 -8.18 -8.97 -5.69
N CYS A 301 -8.90 -10.09 -5.60
CA CYS A 301 -8.96 -10.97 -4.44
C CYS A 301 -8.13 -12.22 -4.75
N ASN A 302 -6.83 -12.19 -4.46
CA ASN A 302 -5.90 -13.26 -4.86
C ASN A 302 -5.34 -14.03 -3.65
N GLN A 303 -5.15 -15.32 -3.90
CA GLN A 303 -4.46 -16.25 -3.03
C GLN A 303 -2.93 -16.05 -3.09
N SER A 304 -2.20 -16.58 -2.12
CA SER A 304 -0.73 -16.65 -2.14
C SER A 304 -0.16 -17.39 -3.36
N SER A 305 -0.94 -18.26 -4.02
CA SER A 305 -0.52 -18.91 -5.28
C SER A 305 -0.46 -17.95 -6.48
N GLY A 306 -1.07 -16.77 -6.35
CA GLY A 306 -1.33 -15.83 -7.45
C GLY A 306 -2.71 -16.00 -8.08
N ASP A 307 -3.41 -17.12 -7.81
CA ASP A 307 -4.74 -17.38 -8.33
C ASP A 307 -5.80 -16.51 -7.66
N ARG A 308 -6.88 -16.18 -8.38
CA ARG A 308 -8.03 -15.49 -7.80
C ARG A 308 -8.88 -16.45 -6.98
N PHE A 309 -9.45 -15.96 -5.87
CA PHE A 309 -10.53 -16.69 -5.20
C PHE A 309 -11.75 -16.84 -6.14
N PRO A 310 -12.50 -17.96 -6.07
CA PRO A 310 -13.72 -18.10 -6.86
C PRO A 310 -14.74 -17.01 -6.56
N GLY A 311 -15.27 -16.34 -7.59
CA GLY A 311 -16.25 -15.27 -7.44
C GLY A 311 -16.32 -14.35 -8.66
N TYR A 312 -17.34 -13.49 -8.71
CA TYR A 312 -17.43 -12.41 -9.67
C TYR A 312 -16.89 -11.13 -9.04
N TRP A 313 -15.79 -10.63 -9.59
CA TRP A 313 -14.99 -9.56 -8.98
C TRP A 313 -15.05 -8.23 -9.75
N ASN A 314 -15.79 -8.17 -10.87
CA ASN A 314 -16.00 -6.93 -11.62
C ASN A 314 -17.37 -6.33 -11.29
N GLY A 315 -17.58 -5.04 -11.53
CA GLY A 315 -18.85 -4.37 -11.19
C GLY A 315 -19.23 -4.45 -9.70
N THR A 316 -18.26 -4.69 -8.81
CA THR A 316 -18.52 -4.87 -7.38
C THR A 316 -18.97 -3.53 -6.77
N PRO A 317 -20.08 -3.47 -6.02
CA PRO A 317 -20.48 -2.23 -5.37
C PRO A 317 -19.45 -1.81 -4.32
N LYS A 318 -19.35 -0.50 -4.09
CA LYS A 318 -18.48 0.03 -3.03
C LYS A 318 -19.05 -0.28 -1.66
N THR A 319 -18.16 -0.46 -0.68
CA THR A 319 -18.54 -0.55 0.73
C THR A 319 -19.26 0.71 1.18
N GLU A 320 -20.51 0.55 1.61
CA GLU A 320 -21.32 1.63 2.16
C GLU A 320 -20.95 1.91 3.63
N ILE A 321 -20.83 3.20 3.99
CA ILE A 321 -20.53 3.64 5.35
C ILE A 321 -21.68 4.51 5.83
N LEU A 322 -22.64 3.91 6.54
CA LEU A 322 -23.81 4.61 7.08
C LEU A 322 -23.52 5.24 8.45
N TYR A 323 -22.61 4.64 9.22
CA TYR A 323 -22.25 5.10 10.56
C TYR A 323 -20.75 5.41 10.62
N PRO A 324 -20.30 6.55 10.09
CA PRO A 324 -18.89 6.94 10.13
C PRO A 324 -18.46 7.28 11.56
N LEU A 325 -17.17 7.12 11.84
CA LEU A 325 -16.63 7.58 13.13
C LEU A 325 -16.65 9.11 13.18
N PRO A 326 -16.91 9.71 14.36
CA PRO A 326 -16.81 11.15 14.51
C PRO A 326 -15.36 11.59 14.27
N PRO A 327 -15.14 12.80 13.70
CA PRO A 327 -13.81 13.34 13.55
C PRO A 327 -13.12 13.45 14.91
N GLN A 328 -11.82 13.16 14.96
CA GLN A 328 -11.05 13.31 16.19
C GLN A 328 -11.16 14.75 16.69
N LYS A 329 -11.54 14.92 17.96
CA LYS A 329 -11.58 16.24 18.60
C LYS A 329 -10.17 16.83 18.58
N ARG A 330 -9.98 17.93 17.85
CA ARG A 330 -8.74 18.71 17.93
C ARG A 330 -8.58 19.22 19.35
N ARG A 331 -7.65 18.67 20.12
CA ARG A 331 -7.23 19.26 21.40
C ARG A 331 -6.33 20.45 21.08
N CYS A 332 -6.92 21.55 20.63
CA CYS A 332 -6.25 22.83 20.67
C CYS A 332 -6.26 23.28 22.13
N THR A 333 -5.17 23.04 22.87
CA THR A 333 -4.95 23.77 24.12
C THR A 333 -4.76 25.23 23.76
N SER A 334 -5.70 26.08 24.18
CA SER A 334 -5.59 27.53 24.16
C SER A 334 -4.49 27.98 25.13
N ALA A 335 -3.23 27.67 24.82
CA ALA A 335 -2.07 28.25 25.50
C ALA A 335 -1.63 29.46 24.66
N GLY A 336 -2.22 30.63 24.97
CA GLY A 336 -1.87 31.85 24.24
C GLY A 336 -2.85 33.03 24.34
N ALA A 337 -3.81 33.02 25.27
CA ALA A 337 -4.63 34.20 25.55
C ALA A 337 -4.57 34.54 27.04
N GLY A 338 -3.79 35.57 27.36
CA GLY A 338 -3.95 36.36 28.58
C GLY A 338 -3.15 35.90 29.81
N LYS A 339 -1.89 36.33 29.91
CA LYS A 339 -1.34 36.88 31.16
C LYS A 339 -0.37 38.01 30.81
N SER A 340 -0.86 39.25 30.91
CA SER A 340 -0.03 40.44 31.06
C SER A 340 0.67 40.34 32.42
N TYR A 341 2.00 40.23 32.41
CA TYR A 341 2.83 40.44 33.59
C TYR A 341 3.56 41.76 33.38
N ILE A 342 2.95 42.84 33.86
CA ILE A 342 3.65 44.08 34.23
C ILE A 342 2.99 44.51 35.55
N ASP A 343 3.84 44.90 36.49
CA ASP A 343 3.60 45.37 37.87
C ASP A 343 3.61 44.31 38.98
N ALA A 344 4.80 44.09 39.53
CA ALA A 344 5.03 44.11 40.98
C ALA A 344 6.54 44.35 41.24
N GLU A 345 6.86 45.56 41.69
CA GLU A 345 8.12 45.99 42.29
C GLU A 345 8.34 45.32 43.67
N GLU A 346 9.59 45.04 44.02
CA GLU A 346 10.19 45.05 45.37
C GLU A 346 11.71 44.82 45.15
N GLU A 347 12.51 45.87 44.98
CA GLU A 347 13.33 46.51 46.03
C GLU A 347 14.12 45.51 46.91
N GLU A 348 15.32 45.14 46.44
CA GLU A 348 16.41 44.69 47.33
C GLU A 348 17.27 45.90 47.69
N GLY A 349 17.32 46.22 49.00
CA GLY A 349 18.19 47.26 49.56
C GLY A 349 19.60 46.74 49.86
N GLU A 350 20.59 47.60 49.61
CA GLU A 350 21.88 47.62 50.31
C GLU A 350 21.79 48.54 51.55
N GLU A 351 22.53 48.14 52.60
CA GLU A 351 22.76 48.74 53.93
C GLU A 351 21.73 48.53 55.06
#